data_AF-A0ABD5RAV3-F1
#
_entry.id   AF-A0ABD5RAV3-F1
#
_cell.length_a   1.000
_cell.length_b   1.000
_cell.length_c   1.000
_cell.angle_alpha   90.00
_cell.angle_beta   90.00
_cell.angle_gamma   90.00
#
_symmetry.space_group_name_H-M   'P 1'
#
loop_
_entity.id
_entity.type
_entity.pdbx_description
1 polymer ?
#
loop_
_entity_poly.entity_id
_entity_poly.type
_entity_poly.pdbx_seq_one_letter_code
_entity_poly.pdbx_strand_id
1 'polypeptide(L)'
;MSSPHTDPTLTRRTLLRGATGATAASLAATAATPVAGQEDSEPNYGGWFDTVSNYDGTVDKRGQSEVTITVGAEGNNGNYAFGPAAVRVDPGTTVVWEWSGKGNAHNVVAEDGSFESELSTEAGHTYEQTFEETGLVKYACLPHKAMGMKGAVVVGDPGQIGGSGGGQSEQSTGPEYGGWFENVGNFDGTADRTGESEITITVGAEGNNGTYAFDPPAVRVDPGTTVVWEWSGKGNAHNVVAEDGSFESELTTDAGHTFEQTFEATGVYKYACVPHEMMGMKGVVVVGGRGSGGGAGESSGYDFEDLFALGSGLGLVGALFATFALGSRNSVGGPEDHS
;
A
#
# COMPACT_ATOMS: atom_id res chain seq x y z
N MET A 1 -62.49 -12.92 40.38
CA MET A 1 -62.48 -14.14 39.54
C MET A 1 -63.16 -13.80 38.22
N SER A 2 -62.41 -14.03 37.14
CA SER A 2 -62.85 -14.16 35.74
C SER A 2 -63.36 -12.92 35.00
N SER A 3 -62.43 -12.31 34.25
CA SER A 3 -62.68 -11.68 32.95
C SER A 3 -63.31 -12.69 31.96
N PRO A 4 -63.93 -12.20 30.89
CA PRO A 4 -63.44 -12.62 29.59
C PRO A 4 -63.23 -11.47 28.60
N HIS A 5 -62.12 -11.58 27.88
CA HIS A 5 -61.79 -10.87 26.65
C HIS A 5 -62.84 -11.08 25.56
N THR A 6 -63.12 -10.04 24.78
CA THR A 6 -63.35 -10.19 23.35
C THR A 6 -62.97 -8.89 22.63
N ASP A 7 -61.90 -8.95 21.83
CA ASP A 7 -61.49 -7.90 20.90
C ASP A 7 -62.15 -8.14 19.54
N PRO A 8 -62.70 -7.09 18.87
CA PRO A 8 -62.91 -7.12 17.44
C PRO A 8 -61.97 -6.15 16.72
N THR A 9 -60.98 -6.75 16.05
CA THR A 9 -60.35 -6.35 14.78
C THR A 9 -60.67 -4.96 14.20
N LEU A 10 -59.72 -4.01 14.32
CA LEU A 10 -59.71 -2.77 13.54
C LEU A 10 -58.86 -2.96 12.27
N THR A 11 -59.51 -3.04 11.12
CA THR A 11 -58.85 -3.03 9.81
C THR A 11 -58.48 -1.60 9.43
N ARG A 12 -57.19 -1.36 9.16
CA ARG A 12 -56.64 -0.08 8.66
C ARG A 12 -57.18 0.22 7.27
N ARG A 13 -58.18 1.08 7.16
CA ARG A 13 -58.50 1.76 5.89
C ARG A 13 -58.98 3.19 6.17
N THR A 14 -58.24 4.11 5.56
CA THR A 14 -58.72 5.41 5.08
C THR A 14 -58.92 6.51 6.13
N LEU A 15 -58.02 7.50 6.14
CA LEU A 15 -58.46 8.89 5.95
C LEU A 15 -57.34 9.81 5.47
N LEU A 16 -57.64 10.45 4.34
CA LEU A 16 -56.89 11.47 3.62
C LEU A 16 -56.94 12.84 4.31
N ARG A 17 -55.88 13.63 4.05
CA ARG A 17 -55.83 15.07 3.74
C ARG A 17 -56.84 16.02 4.42
N GLY A 18 -56.32 16.94 5.23
CA GLY A 18 -56.77 18.35 5.35
C GLY A 18 -55.54 19.24 5.21
N ALA A 19 -55.41 20.12 4.20
CA ALA A 19 -56.09 21.41 3.98
C ALA A 19 -55.50 22.57 4.82
N THR A 20 -54.60 23.31 4.17
CA THR A 20 -54.40 24.78 4.15
C THR A 20 -54.85 25.64 5.35
N GLY A 21 -53.90 26.41 5.91
CA GLY A 21 -54.14 27.58 6.76
C GLY A 21 -52.96 28.56 6.72
N ALA A 22 -53.24 29.85 6.50
CA ALA A 22 -52.33 30.93 6.13
C ALA A 22 -51.55 31.58 7.29
N THR A 23 -50.38 32.18 7.03
CA THR A 23 -50.08 33.64 7.08
C THR A 23 -48.56 33.90 7.19
N ALA A 24 -48.14 35.04 6.63
CA ALA A 24 -46.76 35.43 6.42
C ALA A 24 -45.99 35.74 7.71
N ALA A 25 -44.82 35.12 7.83
CA ALA A 25 -43.65 35.70 8.50
C ALA A 25 -42.44 35.41 7.59
N SER A 26 -42.05 36.39 6.77
CA SER A 26 -40.79 36.36 6.04
C SER A 26 -39.64 36.61 7.01
N LEU A 27 -39.32 35.59 7.81
CA LEU A 27 -37.95 35.35 8.23
C LEU A 27 -37.28 34.70 7.03
N ALA A 28 -36.14 35.22 6.61
CA ALA A 28 -35.22 34.52 5.72
C ALA A 28 -34.67 33.30 6.47
N ALA A 29 -35.51 32.28 6.66
CA ALA A 29 -35.05 30.95 6.90
C ALA A 29 -34.40 30.54 5.58
N THR A 30 -33.07 30.56 5.54
CA THR A 30 -32.33 29.67 4.65
C THR A 30 -32.85 28.28 4.97
N ALA A 31 -33.85 27.83 4.20
CA ALA A 31 -34.20 26.43 4.17
C ALA A 31 -32.92 25.75 3.71
N ALA A 32 -32.17 25.22 4.69
CA ALA A 32 -31.23 24.16 4.42
C ALA A 32 -32.10 23.10 3.75
N THR A 33 -32.01 23.04 2.43
CA THR A 33 -32.36 21.84 1.71
C THR A 33 -31.75 20.70 2.52
N PRO A 34 -32.50 19.67 2.92
CA PRO A 34 -31.83 18.48 3.42
C PRO A 34 -30.86 18.10 2.31
N VAL A 35 -29.56 18.18 2.59
CA VAL A 35 -28.55 17.58 1.73
C VAL A 35 -29.00 16.14 1.68
N ALA A 36 -29.61 15.77 0.55
CA ALA A 36 -29.95 14.40 0.27
C ALA A 36 -28.66 13.61 0.50
N GLY A 37 -28.76 12.61 1.39
CA GLY A 37 -27.63 11.90 1.97
C GLY A 37 -26.58 11.62 0.91
N GLN A 38 -25.42 12.23 1.10
CA GLN A 38 -24.21 11.76 0.48
C GLN A 38 -24.05 10.34 1.02
N GLU A 39 -24.35 9.33 0.19
CA GLU A 39 -24.14 7.95 0.60
C GLU A 39 -22.68 7.86 1.02
N ASP A 40 -22.46 7.62 2.31
CA ASP A 40 -21.13 7.56 2.90
C ASP A 40 -20.41 6.39 2.25
N SER A 41 -19.63 6.70 1.22
CA SER A 41 -18.92 5.69 0.44
C SER A 41 -17.92 4.98 1.34
N GLU A 42 -17.99 3.65 1.34
CA GLU A 42 -16.99 2.79 1.98
C GLU A 42 -15.58 3.26 1.58
N PRO A 43 -14.67 3.50 2.53
CA PRO A 43 -13.28 3.82 2.21
C PRO A 43 -12.64 2.69 1.40
N ASN A 44 -11.76 3.04 0.48
CA ASN A 44 -11.00 2.03 -0.25
C ASN A 44 -9.86 1.50 0.62
N TYR A 45 -10.01 0.28 1.10
CA TYR A 45 -9.00 -0.38 1.93
C TYR A 45 -7.93 -1.14 1.14
N GLY A 46 -8.01 -1.21 -0.19
CA GLY A 46 -7.01 -1.88 -1.04
C GLY A 46 -6.82 -3.36 -0.72
N GLY A 47 -7.92 -4.09 -0.48
CA GLY A 47 -7.89 -5.53 -0.14
C GLY A 47 -7.46 -5.85 1.29
N TRP A 48 -7.25 -4.85 2.15
CA TRP A 48 -6.81 -5.04 3.55
C TRP A 48 -7.67 -6.06 4.32
N PHE A 49 -8.98 -6.04 4.07
CA PHE A 49 -9.97 -6.87 4.74
C PHE A 49 -10.27 -8.21 4.04
N ASP A 50 -9.59 -8.56 2.94
CA ASP A 50 -9.90 -9.77 2.13
C ASP A 50 -9.80 -11.07 2.94
N THR A 51 -8.97 -11.07 3.99
CA THR A 51 -8.76 -12.22 4.87
C THR A 51 -9.44 -12.05 6.23
N VAL A 52 -10.30 -11.05 6.41
CA VAL A 52 -10.87 -10.65 7.71
C VAL A 52 -12.34 -11.07 7.75
N SER A 53 -12.59 -12.24 8.30
CA SER A 53 -13.92 -12.88 8.23
C SER A 53 -15.06 -12.16 8.95
N ASN A 54 -14.75 -11.26 9.89
CA ASN A 54 -15.76 -10.49 10.62
C ASN A 54 -15.91 -9.05 10.12
N TYR A 55 -15.28 -8.70 8.98
CA TYR A 55 -15.49 -7.42 8.33
C TYR A 55 -16.75 -7.47 7.45
N ASP A 56 -17.70 -6.58 7.74
CA ASP A 56 -18.98 -6.43 7.00
C ASP A 56 -19.25 -4.95 6.68
N GLY A 57 -18.17 -4.17 6.52
CA GLY A 57 -18.20 -2.74 6.29
C GLY A 57 -17.78 -1.90 7.50
N THR A 58 -17.64 -0.60 7.26
CA THR A 58 -17.17 0.39 8.23
C THR A 58 -18.30 0.86 9.11
N VAL A 59 -18.16 0.69 10.43
CA VAL A 59 -19.17 1.14 11.39
C VAL A 59 -19.00 2.63 11.66
N ASP A 60 -20.03 3.42 11.34
CA ASP A 60 -20.04 4.85 11.66
C ASP A 60 -20.18 5.07 13.18
N LYS A 61 -19.20 5.77 13.74
CA LYS A 61 -19.07 6.14 15.15
C LYS A 61 -18.82 7.64 15.32
N ARG A 62 -18.97 8.45 14.25
CA ARG A 62 -18.91 9.92 14.35
C ARG A 62 -19.92 10.44 15.37
N GLY A 63 -19.60 11.57 15.98
CA GLY A 63 -20.32 12.18 17.10
C GLY A 63 -20.00 11.58 18.47
N GLN A 64 -19.13 10.58 18.56
CA GLN A 64 -18.68 9.98 19.82
C GLN A 64 -17.26 10.47 20.15
N SER A 65 -17.06 10.96 21.38
CA SER A 65 -15.73 11.37 21.86
C SER A 65 -14.84 10.17 22.20
N GLU A 66 -15.44 9.00 22.42
CA GLU A 66 -14.73 7.76 22.75
C GLU A 66 -15.42 6.57 22.07
N VAL A 67 -14.64 5.63 21.52
CA VAL A 67 -15.12 4.44 20.83
C VAL A 67 -14.34 3.21 21.28
N THR A 68 -15.03 2.17 21.72
CA THR A 68 -14.39 0.91 22.11
C THR A 68 -14.32 -0.08 20.95
N ILE A 69 -13.15 -0.71 20.76
CA ILE A 69 -12.90 -1.84 19.86
C ILE A 69 -12.47 -3.03 20.70
N THR A 70 -13.21 -4.13 20.63
CA THR A 70 -12.83 -5.38 21.31
C THR A 70 -11.63 -6.03 20.62
N VAL A 71 -10.60 -6.35 21.39
CA VAL A 71 -9.47 -7.19 20.97
C VAL A 71 -9.76 -8.64 21.39
N GLY A 72 -9.60 -9.57 20.45
CA GLY A 72 -10.00 -10.96 20.66
C GLY A 72 -11.49 -11.21 20.43
N ALA A 73 -12.11 -10.46 19.51
CA ALA A 73 -13.48 -10.66 19.07
C ALA A 73 -13.60 -11.98 18.26
N GLU A 74 -14.82 -12.50 18.12
CA GLU A 74 -15.06 -13.69 17.31
C GLU A 74 -14.78 -13.38 15.82
N GLY A 75 -13.93 -14.21 15.22
CA GLY A 75 -13.49 -14.07 13.84
C GLY A 75 -12.23 -14.89 13.56
N ASN A 76 -12.04 -15.20 12.30
CA ASN A 76 -10.89 -15.89 11.72
C ASN A 76 -10.66 -17.26 12.39
N ASN A 77 -11.72 -18.08 12.40
CA ASN A 77 -11.75 -19.41 13.01
C ASN A 77 -11.49 -19.45 14.53
N GLY A 78 -11.76 -18.36 15.25
CA GLY A 78 -11.66 -18.32 16.70
C GLY A 78 -11.93 -16.94 17.26
N ASN A 79 -11.01 -16.45 18.09
CA ASN A 79 -11.06 -15.13 18.68
C ASN A 79 -9.94 -14.25 18.11
N TYR A 80 -9.70 -14.31 16.81
CA TYR A 80 -8.57 -13.66 16.14
C TYR A 80 -9.01 -12.45 15.33
N ALA A 81 -9.83 -11.59 15.94
CA ALA A 81 -10.40 -10.43 15.27
C ALA A 81 -10.48 -9.20 16.18
N PHE A 82 -10.59 -8.03 15.56
CA PHE A 82 -11.01 -6.79 16.19
C PHE A 82 -12.50 -6.59 15.96
N GLY A 83 -13.24 -6.16 16.99
CA GLY A 83 -14.70 -6.02 16.93
C GLY A 83 -15.16 -4.64 17.40
N PRO A 84 -15.71 -3.77 16.54
CA PRO A 84 -15.82 -3.92 15.08
C PRO A 84 -14.44 -3.93 14.38
N ALA A 85 -14.40 -4.48 13.17
CA ALA A 85 -13.17 -4.55 12.37
C ALA A 85 -12.78 -3.17 11.79
N ALA A 86 -13.74 -2.31 11.47
CA ALA A 86 -13.49 -0.95 11.04
C ALA A 86 -14.49 0.03 11.66
N VAL A 87 -14.00 1.21 12.05
CA VAL A 87 -14.84 2.32 12.52
C VAL A 87 -14.53 3.59 11.76
N ARG A 88 -15.53 4.48 11.67
CA ARG A 88 -15.36 5.86 11.25
C ARG A 88 -15.67 6.80 12.40
N VAL A 89 -14.78 7.73 12.70
CA VAL A 89 -14.85 8.64 13.86
C VAL A 89 -14.60 10.08 13.44
N ASP A 90 -14.90 11.03 14.33
CA ASP A 90 -14.53 12.42 14.12
C ASP A 90 -13.07 12.65 14.56
N PRO A 91 -12.40 13.67 14.00
CA PRO A 91 -11.15 14.17 14.59
C PRO A 91 -11.31 14.50 16.07
N GLY A 92 -10.33 14.08 16.87
CA GLY A 92 -10.31 14.20 18.33
C GLY A 92 -11.00 13.05 19.08
N THR A 93 -11.55 12.03 18.39
CA THR A 93 -12.10 10.84 19.05
C THR A 93 -10.98 9.96 19.61
N THR A 94 -11.14 9.51 20.86
CA THR A 94 -10.29 8.47 21.46
C THR A 94 -10.84 7.09 21.12
N VAL A 95 -10.01 6.24 20.51
CA VAL A 95 -10.33 4.82 20.31
C VAL A 95 -9.67 4.02 21.43
N VAL A 96 -10.47 3.21 22.11
CA VAL A 96 -10.05 2.34 23.21
C VAL A 96 -10.15 0.90 22.75
N TRP A 97 -9.01 0.22 22.64
CA TRP A 97 -8.97 -1.22 22.44
C TRP A 97 -9.08 -1.93 23.79
N GLU A 98 -10.07 -2.81 23.95
CA GLU A 98 -10.32 -3.55 25.19
C GLU A 98 -10.22 -5.06 24.94
N TRP A 99 -9.39 -5.77 25.72
CA TRP A 99 -9.14 -7.19 25.55
C TRP A 99 -10.27 -8.04 26.14
N SER A 100 -10.80 -8.96 25.35
CA SER A 100 -11.83 -9.90 25.79
C SER A 100 -11.28 -11.03 26.68
N GLY A 101 -9.95 -11.21 26.71
CA GLY A 101 -9.28 -12.35 27.34
C GLY A 101 -9.40 -13.68 26.57
N LYS A 102 -9.92 -13.66 25.34
CA LYS A 102 -10.04 -14.84 24.46
C LYS A 102 -9.00 -14.76 23.34
N GLY A 103 -8.69 -15.90 22.72
CA GLY A 103 -7.86 -15.94 21.49
C GLY A 103 -6.35 -15.97 21.69
N ASN A 104 -5.89 -16.35 22.89
CA ASN A 104 -4.49 -16.20 23.33
C ASN A 104 -4.08 -14.72 23.38
N ALA A 105 -2.78 -14.44 23.23
CA ALA A 105 -2.25 -13.10 23.41
C ALA A 105 -2.44 -12.26 22.14
N HIS A 106 -2.84 -11.00 22.30
CA HIS A 106 -3.09 -10.06 21.22
C HIS A 106 -2.41 -8.73 21.48
N ASN A 107 -2.05 -8.03 20.40
CA ASN A 107 -1.63 -6.64 20.42
C ASN A 107 -2.38 -5.84 19.34
N VAL A 108 -2.21 -4.52 19.40
CA VAL A 108 -2.73 -3.57 18.41
C VAL A 108 -1.52 -2.78 17.89
N VAL A 109 -1.23 -2.92 16.61
CA VAL A 109 -0.08 -2.25 15.98
C VAL A 109 -0.54 -1.56 14.72
N ALA A 110 -0.34 -0.25 14.64
CA ALA A 110 -0.63 0.52 13.44
C ALA A 110 0.28 0.05 12.29
N GLU A 111 -0.30 -0.05 11.10
CA GLU A 111 0.44 -0.50 9.91
C GLU A 111 1.52 0.50 9.49
N ASP A 112 1.32 1.78 9.81
CA ASP A 112 2.28 2.87 9.62
C ASP A 112 3.30 3.00 10.78
N GLY A 113 3.20 2.16 11.81
CA GLY A 113 4.06 2.20 13.00
C GLY A 113 3.80 3.37 13.95
N SER A 114 2.74 4.16 13.75
CA SER A 114 2.41 5.30 14.61
C SER A 114 2.11 4.93 16.06
N PHE A 115 1.67 3.69 16.31
CA PHE A 115 1.35 3.20 17.64
C PHE A 115 1.45 1.67 17.75
N GLU A 116 1.78 1.20 18.95
CA GLU A 116 1.85 -0.23 19.31
C GLU A 116 1.46 -0.42 20.78
N SER A 117 0.60 -1.41 21.05
CA SER A 117 0.33 -1.91 22.39
C SER A 117 1.27 -3.07 22.76
N GLU A 118 1.44 -3.31 24.05
CA GLU A 118 2.03 -4.57 24.52
C GLU A 118 1.17 -5.77 24.11
N LEU A 119 1.80 -6.95 24.04
CA LEU A 119 1.11 -8.21 23.81
C LEU A 119 0.46 -8.68 25.13
N SER A 120 -0.87 -8.77 25.17
CA SER A 120 -1.62 -9.09 26.38
C SER A 120 -2.63 -10.22 26.19
N THR A 121 -2.84 -11.01 27.24
CA THR A 121 -3.91 -12.01 27.38
C THR A 121 -4.97 -11.60 28.40
N GLU A 122 -4.78 -10.49 29.10
CA GLU A 122 -5.59 -10.11 30.27
C GLU A 122 -6.94 -9.53 29.84
N ALA A 123 -8.03 -10.12 30.33
CA ALA A 123 -9.37 -9.59 30.10
C ALA A 123 -9.55 -8.23 30.78
N GLY A 124 -10.07 -7.25 30.06
CA GLY A 124 -10.25 -5.87 30.53
C GLY A 124 -8.97 -5.02 30.46
N HIS A 125 -7.86 -5.56 29.96
CA HIS A 125 -6.72 -4.73 29.56
C HIS A 125 -7.16 -3.73 28.49
N THR A 126 -6.65 -2.50 28.56
CA THR A 126 -7.00 -1.43 27.64
C THR A 126 -5.75 -0.76 27.06
N TYR A 127 -5.88 -0.34 25.81
CA TYR A 127 -4.92 0.51 25.11
C TYR A 127 -5.72 1.60 24.39
N GLU A 128 -5.26 2.85 24.40
CA GLU A 128 -6.03 3.98 23.88
C GLU A 128 -5.19 4.87 22.98
N GLN A 129 -5.79 5.39 21.91
CA GLN A 129 -5.19 6.40 21.03
C GLN A 129 -6.23 7.45 20.64
N THR A 130 -5.88 8.73 20.72
CA THR A 130 -6.69 9.83 20.23
C THR A 130 -6.29 10.19 18.81
N PHE A 131 -7.26 10.25 17.91
CA PHE A 131 -7.05 10.50 16.48
C PHE A 131 -7.42 11.94 16.13
N GLU A 132 -6.42 12.84 16.14
CA GLU A 132 -6.63 14.27 15.89
C GLU A 132 -6.71 14.62 14.40
N GLU A 133 -6.07 13.83 13.54
CA GLU A 133 -5.93 14.14 12.11
C GLU A 133 -6.86 13.27 11.26
N THR A 134 -7.49 13.89 10.26
CA THR A 134 -8.32 13.17 9.28
C THR A 134 -7.47 12.21 8.47
N GLY A 135 -7.96 10.99 8.22
CA GLY A 135 -7.21 9.99 7.48
C GLY A 135 -7.73 8.57 7.65
N LEU A 136 -6.98 7.62 7.09
CA LEU A 136 -7.25 6.18 7.23
C LEU A 136 -6.06 5.54 7.92
N VAL A 137 -6.28 4.97 9.10
CA VAL A 137 -5.26 4.24 9.86
C VAL A 137 -5.62 2.77 9.90
N LYS A 138 -4.79 1.93 9.27
CA LYS A 138 -4.89 0.47 9.33
C LYS A 138 -4.06 -0.04 10.49
N TYR A 139 -4.49 -1.11 11.15
CA TYR A 139 -3.74 -1.73 12.24
C TYR A 139 -3.96 -3.24 12.27
N ALA A 140 -3.06 -3.99 12.90
CA ALA A 140 -3.14 -5.44 12.98
C ALA A 140 -2.64 -5.96 14.34
N CYS A 141 -3.01 -7.19 14.67
CA CYS A 141 -2.34 -7.96 15.72
C CYS A 141 -1.18 -8.72 15.07
N LEU A 142 0.07 -8.37 15.38
CA LEU A 142 1.26 -8.91 14.71
C LEU A 142 1.32 -10.44 14.66
N PRO A 143 1.15 -11.20 15.77
CA PRO A 143 1.23 -12.67 15.71
C PRO A 143 0.10 -13.30 14.89
N HIS A 144 -0.98 -12.55 14.60
CA HIS A 144 -2.19 -13.07 13.94
C HIS A 144 -2.54 -12.29 12.66
N LYS A 145 -1.64 -11.43 12.16
CA LYS A 145 -1.86 -10.62 10.95
C LYS A 145 -2.12 -11.48 9.73
N ALA A 146 -1.33 -12.54 9.55
CA ALA A 146 -1.48 -13.51 8.46
C ALA A 146 -2.79 -14.31 8.55
N MET A 147 -3.39 -14.43 9.75
CA MET A 147 -4.70 -15.05 9.95
C MET A 147 -5.86 -14.07 9.73
N GLY A 148 -5.59 -12.79 9.45
CA GLY A 148 -6.61 -11.78 9.21
C GLY A 148 -7.03 -10.99 10.44
N MET A 149 -6.27 -11.01 11.55
CA MET A 149 -6.55 -10.11 12.68
C MET A 149 -6.08 -8.69 12.33
N LYS A 150 -6.89 -7.98 11.55
CA LYS A 150 -6.64 -6.65 11.00
C LYS A 150 -7.84 -5.74 11.27
N GLY A 151 -7.61 -4.46 11.46
CA GLY A 151 -8.63 -3.45 11.66
C GLY A 151 -8.29 -2.12 11.01
N ALA A 152 -9.22 -1.17 11.07
CA ALA A 152 -9.00 0.20 10.59
C ALA A 152 -9.83 1.25 11.36
N VAL A 153 -9.25 2.45 11.50
CA VAL A 153 -9.93 3.66 11.95
C VAL A 153 -9.92 4.66 10.80
N VAL A 154 -11.09 5.18 10.45
CA VAL A 154 -11.26 6.24 9.46
C VAL A 154 -11.64 7.50 10.22
N VAL A 155 -10.89 8.58 10.04
CA VAL A 155 -11.08 9.82 10.79
C VAL A 155 -11.60 10.88 9.82
N GLY A 156 -12.80 11.40 10.07
CA GLY A 156 -13.47 12.38 9.21
C GLY A 156 -14.22 11.76 8.02
N ASP A 157 -14.38 12.53 6.94
CA ASP A 157 -15.18 12.15 5.77
C ASP A 157 -14.31 11.71 4.56
N PRO A 158 -14.63 10.58 3.90
CA PRO A 158 -13.87 10.07 2.75
C PRO A 158 -14.04 10.95 1.52
N GLY A 159 -15.06 11.83 1.48
CA GLY A 159 -15.19 12.89 0.48
C GLY A 159 -14.09 13.95 0.55
N GLN A 160 -13.25 13.89 1.59
CA GLN A 160 -12.06 14.72 1.79
C GLN A 160 -10.76 13.91 1.78
N ILE A 161 -10.81 12.62 1.38
CA ILE A 161 -9.61 11.86 0.97
C ILE A 161 -9.52 11.98 -0.56
N GLY A 162 -9.23 13.22 -0.97
CA GLY A 162 -9.24 13.68 -2.35
C GLY A 162 -8.69 15.09 -2.41
N GLY A 163 -7.39 15.24 -2.14
CA GLY A 163 -6.65 16.47 -2.35
C GLY A 163 -6.55 17.41 -1.13
N SER A 164 -5.30 17.83 -0.89
CA SER A 164 -4.88 19.01 -0.12
C SER A 164 -4.95 18.96 1.42
N GLY A 165 -3.81 18.61 2.01
CA GLY A 165 -3.29 19.17 3.26
C GLY A 165 -1.86 19.65 3.03
N GLY A 166 -1.69 20.78 2.34
CA GLY A 166 -0.38 21.33 2.01
C GLY A 166 0.27 22.05 3.19
N GLY A 167 1.41 21.53 3.64
CA GLY A 167 2.52 22.33 4.14
C GLY A 167 3.54 22.46 3.02
N GLN A 168 3.80 23.68 2.56
CA GLN A 168 4.76 23.96 1.49
C GLN A 168 6.17 23.50 1.88
N SER A 169 6.68 22.50 1.18
CA SER A 169 8.08 22.46 0.76
C SER A 169 8.10 22.07 -0.72
N GLU A 170 9.11 22.58 -1.40
CA GLU A 170 9.08 22.85 -2.83
C GLU A 170 8.74 21.64 -3.69
N GLN A 171 7.98 21.95 -4.74
CA GLN A 171 7.57 21.12 -5.86
C GLN A 171 8.74 20.27 -6.40
N SER A 172 8.97 19.10 -5.81
CA SER A 172 9.87 18.11 -6.41
C SER A 172 9.13 17.49 -7.58
N THR A 173 9.60 17.79 -8.79
CA THR A 173 9.15 17.21 -10.07
C THR A 173 9.53 15.72 -10.18
N GLY A 174 9.41 14.97 -9.09
CA GLY A 174 9.68 13.55 -8.99
C GLY A 174 8.49 12.73 -9.48
N PRO A 175 8.70 11.45 -9.83
CA PRO A 175 7.60 10.53 -10.05
C PRO A 175 6.81 10.38 -8.74
N GLU A 176 5.49 10.33 -8.84
CA GLU A 176 4.65 9.99 -7.69
C GLU A 176 4.73 8.48 -7.44
N TYR A 177 5.18 8.08 -6.25
CA TYR A 177 5.42 6.67 -5.95
C TYR A 177 4.20 5.91 -5.42
N GLY A 178 3.02 6.55 -5.42
CA GLY A 178 1.75 5.94 -5.02
C GLY A 178 1.79 5.39 -3.59
N GLY A 179 2.20 6.23 -2.64
CA GLY A 179 2.27 5.87 -1.21
C GLY A 179 3.46 5.00 -0.79
N TRP A 180 4.33 4.61 -1.73
CA TRP A 180 5.47 3.73 -1.46
C TRP A 180 6.36 4.17 -0.29
N PHE A 181 6.54 5.49 -0.11
CA PHE A 181 7.37 6.06 0.93
C PHE A 181 6.61 6.53 2.19
N GLU A 182 5.32 6.23 2.33
CA GLU A 182 4.47 6.74 3.44
C GLU A 182 5.02 6.45 4.84
N ASN A 183 5.72 5.32 5.02
CA ASN A 183 6.36 4.93 6.29
C ASN A 183 7.90 4.91 6.20
N VAL A 184 8.51 5.68 5.29
CA VAL A 184 9.97 5.73 5.13
C VAL A 184 10.50 7.05 5.70
N GLY A 185 10.99 6.99 6.94
CA GLY A 185 11.35 8.15 7.74
C GLY A 185 12.56 8.95 7.25
N ASN A 186 13.36 8.41 6.33
CA ASN A 186 14.49 9.13 5.71
C ASN A 186 14.21 9.61 4.28
N PHE A 187 12.97 9.48 3.78
CA PHE A 187 12.62 9.98 2.45
C PHE A 187 12.27 11.47 2.49
N ASP A 188 13.11 12.31 1.88
CA ASP A 188 12.92 13.75 1.73
C ASP A 188 12.83 14.20 0.26
N GLY A 189 12.98 13.25 -0.68
CA GLY A 189 12.97 13.50 -2.11
C GLY A 189 13.70 12.42 -2.89
N THR A 190 13.77 12.62 -4.21
CA THR A 190 14.53 11.74 -5.11
C THR A 190 15.86 12.40 -5.44
N ALA A 191 16.96 11.78 -5.02
CA ALA A 191 18.30 12.24 -5.29
C ALA A 191 18.61 12.12 -6.78
N ASP A 192 18.96 13.23 -7.43
CA ASP A 192 19.40 13.22 -8.83
C ASP A 192 20.84 12.69 -8.89
N ARG A 193 21.05 11.66 -9.71
CA ARG A 193 22.33 11.00 -10.00
C ARG A 193 22.50 10.76 -11.51
N THR A 194 21.75 11.50 -12.32
CA THR A 194 21.93 11.49 -13.78
C THR A 194 23.35 11.96 -14.13
N GLY A 195 23.94 11.36 -15.17
CA GLY A 195 25.34 11.56 -15.56
C GLY A 195 26.36 10.68 -14.83
N GLU A 196 25.96 9.92 -13.80
CA GLU A 196 26.83 8.99 -13.09
C GLU A 196 26.69 7.57 -13.65
N SER A 197 27.81 6.94 -14.04
CA SER A 197 27.81 5.57 -14.57
C SER A 197 27.65 4.51 -13.48
N GLU A 198 27.97 4.86 -12.24
CA GLU A 198 27.85 4.01 -11.06
C GLU A 198 27.51 4.88 -9.84
N ILE A 199 26.61 4.39 -8.99
CA ILE A 199 26.28 5.03 -7.71
C ILE A 199 26.23 4.01 -6.58
N THR A 200 26.39 4.48 -5.35
CA THR A 200 26.27 3.66 -4.15
C THR A 200 25.04 4.05 -3.33
N ILE A 201 24.28 3.04 -2.88
CA ILE A 201 23.21 3.16 -1.89
C ILE A 201 23.66 2.37 -0.65
N THR A 202 23.67 3.04 0.50
CA THR A 202 23.99 2.38 1.77
C THR A 202 22.81 1.51 2.22
N VAL A 203 23.08 0.27 2.59
CA VAL A 203 22.14 -0.66 3.22
C VAL A 203 22.40 -0.69 4.73
N GLY A 204 21.33 -0.55 5.52
CA GLY A 204 21.46 -0.44 6.97
C GLY A 204 21.84 0.96 7.43
N ALA A 205 21.35 1.99 6.73
CA ALA A 205 21.51 3.39 7.09
C ALA A 205 20.60 3.78 8.25
N GLU A 206 20.90 4.90 8.92
CA GLU A 206 20.07 5.43 9.99
C GLU A 206 18.72 5.92 9.43
N GLY A 207 17.63 5.40 9.99
CA GLY A 207 16.28 5.69 9.58
C GLY A 207 15.30 4.67 10.15
N ASN A 208 14.02 5.04 10.18
CA ASN A 208 12.95 4.15 10.64
C ASN A 208 13.16 3.58 12.06
N ASN A 209 13.47 4.46 13.02
CA ASN A 209 13.76 4.07 14.42
C ASN A 209 14.96 3.12 14.60
N GLY A 210 15.89 3.07 13.65
CA GLY A 210 17.10 2.25 13.78
C GLY A 210 18.01 2.35 12.58
N THR A 211 18.50 1.18 12.15
CA THR A 211 19.35 1.03 10.96
C THR A 211 18.55 0.35 9.84
N TYR A 212 17.29 0.73 9.69
CA TYR A 212 16.34 0.07 8.80
C TYR A 212 16.05 0.93 7.57
N ALA A 213 17.08 1.51 6.97
CA ALA A 213 16.93 2.39 5.82
C ALA A 213 17.94 2.09 4.71
N PHE A 214 17.53 2.45 3.49
CA PHE A 214 18.43 2.66 2.36
C PHE A 214 18.77 4.15 2.29
N ASP A 215 20.04 4.49 2.04
CA ASP A 215 20.46 5.88 1.92
C ASP A 215 21.34 6.12 0.68
N PRO A 216 20.90 6.96 -0.28
CA PRO A 216 19.58 7.59 -0.36
C PRO A 216 18.45 6.57 -0.57
N PRO A 217 17.22 6.83 -0.08
CA PRO A 217 16.08 5.94 -0.27
C PRO A 217 15.49 6.03 -1.69
N ALA A 218 15.72 7.12 -2.42
CA ALA A 218 15.28 7.25 -3.81
C ALA A 218 16.32 7.96 -4.67
N VAL A 219 16.60 7.41 -5.85
CA VAL A 219 17.55 7.96 -6.82
C VAL A 219 16.94 8.06 -8.21
N ARG A 220 17.38 9.05 -8.99
CA ARG A 220 17.16 9.11 -10.44
C ARG A 220 18.50 8.96 -11.16
N VAL A 221 18.58 8.02 -12.10
CA VAL A 221 19.77 7.69 -12.87
C VAL A 221 19.49 7.64 -14.37
N ASP A 222 20.54 7.65 -15.17
CA ASP A 222 20.42 7.42 -16.62
C ASP A 222 20.31 5.92 -16.93
N PRO A 223 19.69 5.54 -18.06
CA PRO A 223 19.81 4.16 -18.56
C PRO A 223 21.27 3.73 -18.70
N GLY A 224 21.59 2.54 -18.22
CA GLY A 224 22.94 1.98 -18.20
C GLY A 224 23.73 2.26 -16.90
N THR A 225 23.18 3.02 -15.95
CA THR A 225 23.83 3.22 -14.64
C THR A 225 23.79 1.92 -13.82
N THR A 226 24.92 1.58 -13.19
CA THR A 226 25.02 0.52 -12.18
C THR A 226 24.75 1.08 -10.79
N VAL A 227 23.80 0.50 -10.07
CA VAL A 227 23.56 0.81 -8.65
C VAL A 227 24.20 -0.27 -7.81
N VAL A 228 25.09 0.15 -6.90
CA VAL A 228 25.76 -0.71 -5.93
C VAL A 228 25.15 -0.47 -4.57
N TRP A 229 24.55 -1.50 -3.98
CA TRP A 229 24.14 -1.48 -2.58
C TRP A 229 25.28 -1.96 -1.71
N GLU A 230 25.71 -1.16 -0.74
CA GLU A 230 26.81 -1.49 0.18
C GLU A 230 26.32 -1.57 1.64
N TRP A 231 26.60 -2.67 2.33
CA TRP A 231 26.15 -2.90 3.69
C TRP A 231 27.01 -2.15 4.70
N SER A 232 26.38 -1.34 5.53
CA SER A 232 27.05 -0.61 6.62
C SER A 232 27.58 -1.54 7.72
N GLY A 233 27.05 -2.77 7.80
CA GLY A 233 27.29 -3.72 8.89
C GLY A 233 26.64 -3.32 10.21
N LYS A 234 25.83 -2.27 10.23
CA LYS A 234 25.05 -1.86 11.40
C LYS A 234 23.68 -2.54 11.37
N GLY A 235 23.16 -2.90 12.54
CA GLY A 235 21.82 -3.45 12.67
C GLY A 235 21.73 -4.96 12.46
N ASN A 236 20.57 -5.40 12.00
CA ASN A 236 20.25 -6.79 11.71
C ASN A 236 20.60 -7.15 10.27
N ALA A 237 20.25 -8.36 9.83
CA ALA A 237 20.49 -8.77 8.45
C ALA A 237 19.57 -8.01 7.48
N HIS A 238 20.13 -7.50 6.38
CA HIS A 238 19.38 -6.79 5.34
C HIS A 238 19.55 -7.44 3.98
N ASN A 239 18.56 -7.26 3.12
CA ASN A 239 18.58 -7.64 1.72
C ASN A 239 17.99 -6.52 0.84
N VAL A 240 18.16 -6.65 -0.46
CA VAL A 240 17.63 -5.77 -1.50
C VAL A 240 16.82 -6.65 -2.44
N VAL A 241 15.50 -6.49 -2.46
CA VAL A 241 14.61 -7.31 -3.31
C VAL A 241 13.65 -6.40 -4.04
N ALA A 242 13.59 -6.52 -5.37
CA ALA A 242 12.65 -5.79 -6.20
C ALA A 242 11.21 -6.21 -5.92
N GLU A 243 10.27 -5.26 -5.90
CA GLU A 243 8.84 -5.52 -5.70
C GLU A 243 8.27 -6.46 -6.78
N ASP A 244 8.77 -6.36 -8.01
CA ASP A 244 8.38 -7.20 -9.15
C ASP A 244 9.18 -8.51 -9.26
N GLY A 245 10.14 -8.74 -8.35
CA GLY A 245 11.02 -9.91 -8.34
C GLY A 245 12.11 -9.90 -9.43
N SER A 246 12.39 -8.77 -10.09
CA SER A 246 13.41 -8.68 -11.14
C SER A 246 14.85 -8.81 -10.65
N PHE A 247 15.12 -8.52 -9.38
CA PHE A 247 16.43 -8.72 -8.74
C PHE A 247 16.28 -9.00 -7.24
N GLU A 248 17.20 -9.78 -6.68
CA GLU A 248 17.30 -10.06 -5.24
C GLU A 248 18.76 -10.23 -4.80
N SER A 249 19.10 -9.73 -3.62
CA SER A 249 20.35 -10.01 -2.92
C SER A 249 20.18 -11.08 -1.85
N GLU A 250 21.30 -11.63 -1.37
CA GLU A 250 21.30 -12.42 -0.14
C GLU A 250 20.92 -11.57 1.08
N LEU A 251 20.39 -12.22 2.11
CA LEU A 251 20.13 -11.62 3.42
C LEU A 251 21.37 -11.76 4.29
N THR A 252 22.05 -10.65 4.59
CA THR A 252 23.33 -10.65 5.31
C THR A 252 23.50 -9.48 6.28
N THR A 253 24.38 -9.67 7.27
CA THR A 253 24.86 -8.65 8.22
C THR A 253 26.26 -8.13 7.89
N ASP A 254 26.90 -8.66 6.84
CA ASP A 254 28.32 -8.46 6.60
C ASP A 254 28.64 -7.02 6.17
N ALA A 255 29.46 -6.34 6.97
CA ALA A 255 29.95 -5.00 6.65
C ALA A 255 30.79 -5.01 5.38
N GLY A 256 30.51 -4.10 4.44
CA GLY A 256 31.20 -4.01 3.15
C GLY A 256 30.78 -5.09 2.14
N HIS A 257 29.76 -5.89 2.44
CA HIS A 257 29.09 -6.69 1.41
C HIS A 257 28.50 -5.77 0.36
N THR A 258 28.54 -6.19 -0.91
CA THR A 258 28.00 -5.43 -2.04
C THR A 258 27.09 -6.30 -2.90
N PHE A 259 26.04 -5.67 -3.41
CA PHE A 259 25.14 -6.20 -4.43
C PHE A 259 24.99 -5.15 -5.53
N GLU A 260 25.05 -5.54 -6.79
CA GLU A 260 25.02 -4.60 -7.92
C GLU A 260 23.93 -4.95 -8.94
N GLN A 261 23.29 -3.93 -9.50
CA GLN A 261 22.34 -4.07 -10.60
C GLN A 261 22.53 -2.93 -11.59
N THR A 262 22.73 -3.27 -12.87
CA THR A 262 22.72 -2.31 -13.97
C THR A 262 21.29 -2.15 -14.50
N PHE A 263 20.85 -0.90 -14.66
CA PHE A 263 19.50 -0.56 -15.08
C PHE A 263 19.46 -0.04 -16.51
N GLU A 264 19.13 -0.91 -17.46
CA GLU A 264 19.13 -0.59 -18.90
C GLU A 264 17.80 0.04 -19.37
N ALA A 265 16.67 -0.38 -18.80
CA ALA A 265 15.36 0.05 -19.23
C ALA A 265 14.87 1.25 -18.41
N THR A 266 14.26 2.23 -19.07
CA THR A 266 13.61 3.35 -18.38
C THR A 266 12.42 2.85 -17.57
N GLY A 267 12.24 3.35 -16.35
CA GLY A 267 11.16 2.91 -15.48
C GLY A 267 11.32 3.36 -14.04
N VAL A 268 10.41 2.91 -13.19
CA VAL A 268 10.46 3.08 -11.73
C VAL A 268 10.59 1.70 -11.12
N TYR A 269 11.69 1.46 -10.43
CA TYR A 269 12.04 0.18 -9.82
C TYR A 269 11.94 0.32 -8.31
N LYS A 270 10.87 -0.24 -7.75
CA LYS A 270 10.64 -0.30 -6.30
C LYS A 270 11.34 -1.53 -5.73
N TYR A 271 11.97 -1.37 -4.58
CA TYR A 271 12.64 -2.48 -3.89
C TYR A 271 12.56 -2.29 -2.38
N ALA A 272 12.63 -3.39 -1.63
CA ALA A 272 12.56 -3.38 -0.19
C ALA A 272 13.57 -4.35 0.42
N CYS A 273 13.87 -4.16 1.71
CA CYS A 273 14.41 -5.23 2.52
C CYS A 273 13.23 -6.06 3.04
N VAL A 274 13.05 -7.29 2.56
CA VAL A 274 11.90 -8.15 2.85
C VAL A 274 11.58 -8.26 4.36
N PRO A 275 12.52 -8.58 5.27
CA PRO A 275 12.21 -8.64 6.70
C PRO A 275 11.89 -7.28 7.34
N HIS A 276 12.23 -6.16 6.69
CA HIS A 276 12.10 -4.80 7.22
C HIS A 276 11.22 -3.89 6.36
N GLU A 277 10.47 -4.44 5.41
CA GLU A 277 9.62 -3.69 4.49
C GLU A 277 8.50 -2.96 5.25
N MET A 278 7.87 -3.66 6.19
CA MET A 278 6.83 -3.10 7.08
C MET A 278 7.40 -2.02 8.02
N MET A 279 8.71 -2.03 8.28
CA MET A 279 9.40 -1.00 9.06
C MET A 279 9.83 0.19 8.18
N GLY A 280 9.49 0.21 6.89
CA GLY A 280 9.85 1.33 6.01
C GLY A 280 11.21 1.19 5.33
N MET A 281 11.86 0.03 5.38
CA MET A 281 13.09 -0.18 4.64
C MET A 281 12.79 -0.45 3.16
N LYS A 282 12.44 0.62 2.45
CA LYS A 282 12.01 0.64 1.05
C LYS A 282 12.80 1.68 0.27
N GLY A 283 13.05 1.40 -0.99
CA GLY A 283 13.75 2.30 -1.88
C GLY A 283 13.20 2.29 -3.31
N VAL A 284 13.65 3.27 -4.10
CA VAL A 284 13.29 3.41 -5.52
C VAL A 284 14.50 3.82 -6.36
N VAL A 285 14.68 3.15 -7.50
CA VAL A 285 15.51 3.62 -8.60
C VAL A 285 14.60 4.09 -9.74
N VAL A 286 14.72 5.35 -10.13
CA VAL A 286 14.06 5.92 -11.31
C VAL A 286 15.06 5.98 -12.44
N VAL A 287 14.78 5.30 -13.54
CA VAL A 287 15.68 5.22 -14.70
C VAL A 287 15.09 6.06 -15.82
N GLY A 288 15.79 7.12 -16.22
CA GLY A 288 15.37 8.02 -17.29
C GLY A 288 15.51 9.50 -16.95
N GLY A 289 15.64 10.31 -18.00
CA GLY A 289 15.84 11.75 -17.89
C GLY A 289 14.65 12.50 -17.30
N ARG A 290 14.92 13.65 -16.66
CA ARG A 290 13.90 14.56 -16.14
C ARG A 290 13.04 15.09 -17.30
N GLY A 291 11.88 14.47 -17.51
CA GLY A 291 10.93 14.91 -18.54
C GLY A 291 10.55 16.38 -18.34
N SER A 292 10.87 17.22 -19.31
CA SER A 292 10.33 18.56 -19.47
C SER A 292 8.81 18.48 -19.45
N GLY A 293 8.17 19.21 -18.53
CA GLY A 293 6.71 19.28 -18.47
C GLY A 293 6.10 19.93 -19.72
N GLY A 294 4.94 19.39 -20.13
CA GLY A 294 3.95 20.08 -20.96
C GLY A 294 3.69 19.45 -22.33
N GLY A 295 2.43 19.06 -22.56
CA GLY A 295 1.88 18.95 -23.92
C GLY A 295 0.97 17.75 -24.15
N ALA A 296 -0.33 17.95 -24.03
CA ALA A 296 -1.32 17.11 -24.68
C ALA A 296 -1.21 17.25 -26.21
N GLY A 297 -1.36 16.12 -26.93
CA GLY A 297 -1.69 16.06 -28.36
C GLY A 297 -0.49 16.01 -29.31
N GLU A 298 -0.19 14.83 -29.85
CA GLU A 298 -0.55 14.46 -31.23
C GLU A 298 0.03 13.09 -31.57
N SER A 299 -0.74 12.31 -32.32
CA SER A 299 -0.32 11.08 -32.97
C SER A 299 0.55 11.40 -34.20
N SER A 300 1.79 10.93 -34.22
CA SER A 300 2.57 10.65 -35.43
C SER A 300 3.77 9.81 -35.01
N GLY A 301 3.88 8.55 -35.40
CA GLY A 301 4.40 8.20 -36.73
C GLY A 301 5.92 8.12 -36.62
N TYR A 302 6.45 6.96 -36.22
CA TYR A 302 7.89 6.71 -36.25
C TYR A 302 8.31 6.51 -37.70
N ASP A 303 9.03 7.49 -38.26
CA ASP A 303 9.77 7.35 -39.51
C ASP A 303 11.19 6.88 -39.18
N PHE A 304 11.58 5.76 -39.80
CA PHE A 304 12.76 4.98 -39.47
C PHE A 304 13.89 5.29 -40.45
N GLU A 305 14.25 6.56 -40.68
CA GLU A 305 15.39 6.93 -41.54
C GLU A 305 16.05 8.24 -41.08
N ASP A 306 16.91 8.21 -40.06
CA ASP A 306 18.02 9.18 -39.96
C ASP A 306 19.17 8.71 -39.05
N LEU A 307 19.71 7.53 -39.36
CA LEU A 307 20.91 7.00 -38.70
C LEU A 307 21.92 6.46 -39.72
N PHE A 308 22.25 7.29 -40.72
CA PHE A 308 23.40 7.06 -41.60
C PHE A 308 24.05 8.39 -42.02
N ALA A 309 24.78 8.99 -41.09
CA ALA A 309 25.88 9.87 -41.44
C ALA A 309 26.94 9.79 -40.33
N LEU A 310 27.93 8.91 -40.53
CA LEU A 310 29.37 9.17 -40.36
C LEU A 310 30.17 7.86 -40.51
N GLY A 311 30.94 7.76 -41.59
CA GLY A 311 32.27 7.14 -41.53
C GLY A 311 32.42 5.67 -41.91
N SER A 312 32.46 5.41 -43.21
CA SER A 312 33.48 4.60 -43.93
C SER A 312 34.32 3.58 -43.14
N GLY A 313 34.23 2.28 -43.51
CA GLY A 313 35.27 1.32 -43.13
C GLY A 313 34.97 -0.16 -43.39
N LEU A 314 34.96 -0.57 -44.67
CA LEU A 314 35.40 -1.87 -45.21
C LEU A 314 35.32 -3.14 -44.31
N GLY A 315 34.50 -4.12 -44.71
CA GLY A 315 34.59 -5.48 -44.13
C GLY A 315 33.57 -6.49 -44.66
N LEU A 316 33.72 -6.87 -45.93
CA LEU A 316 32.87 -7.79 -46.67
C LEU A 316 33.22 -9.26 -46.31
N VAL A 317 32.35 -10.02 -45.62
CA VAL A 317 32.26 -11.49 -45.77
C VAL A 317 30.80 -11.94 -45.60
N GLY A 318 30.28 -12.60 -46.63
CA GLY A 318 28.88 -12.97 -46.78
C GLY A 318 28.41 -14.13 -45.90
N ALA A 319 27.15 -14.03 -45.49
CA ALA A 319 26.37 -15.15 -44.99
C ALA A 319 25.90 -16.00 -46.18
N LEU A 320 26.37 -17.25 -46.24
CA LEU A 320 25.86 -18.27 -47.15
C LEU A 320 24.80 -19.07 -46.40
N PHE A 321 23.53 -18.90 -46.79
CA PHE A 321 22.46 -19.83 -46.43
C PHE A 321 22.62 -21.11 -47.25
N ALA A 322 22.73 -22.25 -46.55
CA ALA A 322 22.49 -23.56 -47.15
C ALA A 322 21.58 -24.37 -46.23
N THR A 323 20.31 -24.38 -46.58
CA THR A 323 19.35 -25.42 -46.21
C THR A 323 19.78 -26.74 -46.86
N PHE A 324 19.84 -27.83 -46.09
CA PHE A 324 19.83 -29.17 -46.68
C PHE A 324 18.81 -30.04 -45.96
N ALA A 325 17.83 -30.48 -46.73
CA ALA A 325 16.82 -31.44 -46.35
C ALA A 325 17.30 -32.88 -46.59
N LEU A 326 16.67 -33.78 -45.85
CA LEU A 326 16.75 -35.24 -45.77
C LEU A 326 17.21 -36.03 -47.01
N GLY A 327 17.94 -37.11 -46.73
CA GLY A 327 18.11 -38.25 -47.63
C GLY A 327 18.46 -39.55 -46.87
N SER A 328 17.43 -40.30 -46.48
CA SER A 328 17.51 -41.67 -45.95
C SER A 328 18.22 -42.63 -46.92
N ARG A 329 18.99 -43.60 -46.38
CA ARG A 329 18.90 -45.04 -46.73
C ARG A 329 19.90 -45.94 -45.97
N ASN A 330 19.32 -46.80 -45.11
CA ASN A 330 19.60 -48.23 -44.88
C ASN A 330 20.95 -48.84 -45.32
N SER A 331 21.63 -49.56 -44.42
CA SER A 331 21.51 -51.05 -44.32
C SER A 331 22.72 -51.72 -43.63
N VAL A 332 22.42 -52.44 -42.54
CA VAL A 332 22.95 -53.75 -42.11
C VAL A 332 24.37 -53.87 -41.54
N GLY A 333 24.43 -54.41 -40.32
CA GLY A 333 25.58 -55.11 -39.74
C GLY A 333 25.60 -55.10 -38.21
N GLY A 334 24.81 -55.96 -37.55
CA GLY A 334 25.11 -56.39 -36.16
C GLY A 334 25.83 -57.74 -36.19
N PRO A 335 25.90 -58.47 -35.07
CA PRO A 335 26.23 -58.05 -33.69
C PRO A 335 27.41 -58.88 -33.16
N GLU A 336 28.19 -58.43 -32.16
CA GLU A 336 28.87 -59.36 -31.24
C GLU A 336 28.86 -58.82 -29.81
N ASP A 337 28.15 -59.58 -28.97
CA ASP A 337 28.17 -59.65 -27.52
C ASP A 337 29.45 -60.39 -27.09
N HIS A 338 30.17 -59.90 -26.08
CA HIS A 338 30.83 -60.76 -25.11
C HIS A 338 31.09 -59.98 -23.80
N SER A 339 30.29 -60.34 -22.79
CA SER A 339 30.65 -60.62 -21.38
C SER A 339 31.30 -59.54 -20.51
#